data_AF-A0A3S4JVY2-F1
#
_entry.id   AF-A0A3S4JVY2-F1
#
_cell.length_a   1.000
_cell.length_b   1.000
_cell.length_c   1.000
_cell.angle_alpha   90.00
_cell.angle_beta   90.00
_cell.angle_gamma   90.00
#
_symmetry.space_group_name_H-M   'P 1'
#
loop_
_entity.id
_entity.type
_entity.pdbx_description
1 polymer ?
#
loop_
_entity_poly.entity_id
_entity_poly.type
_entity_poly.pdbx_seq_one_letter_code
_entity_poly.pdbx_strand_id
1 'polypeptide(L)'
;MEYQHWLREAISQLQASESPRRDAEILLEHVTGKGRTFILAFGETQLTDEQCQQLDALLTRRRDGEPIAHLTGGREFWSLPLFVSPATLIPRPDTECLVEQALARLPEQPCRILDLGTGTGAIALALASERPDCEITAVDRMPDAVSLAQRNAQNLAIKNIHILQSDWFSALAGQQFAMIVSNPPYIDEQDPHLQQGDVRF
;
A
#
# COMPACT_ATOMS: atom_id res chain seq x y z
N MET A 1 -20.43 -21.30 10.47
CA MET A 1 -19.61 -21.85 9.36
C MET A 1 -18.17 -21.91 9.83
N GLU A 2 -17.44 -23.00 9.57
CA GLU A 2 -16.05 -23.16 10.01
C GLU A 2 -15.06 -22.40 9.11
N TYR A 3 -13.93 -21.98 9.67
CA TYR A 3 -12.85 -21.30 8.92
C TYR A 3 -12.40 -22.11 7.71
N GLN A 4 -12.15 -23.42 7.89
CA GLN A 4 -11.74 -24.32 6.81
C GLN A 4 -12.82 -24.53 5.74
N HIS A 5 -14.09 -24.35 6.11
CA HIS A 5 -15.20 -24.46 5.17
C HIS A 5 -15.29 -23.20 4.32
N TRP A 6 -15.29 -22.03 4.96
CA TRP A 6 -15.30 -20.74 4.28
C TRP A 6 -14.10 -20.58 3.34
N LEU A 7 -12.88 -20.96 3.76
CA LEU A 7 -11.71 -20.90 2.90
C LEU A 7 -11.87 -21.74 1.63
N ARG A 8 -12.40 -22.97 1.74
CA ARG A 8 -12.62 -23.82 0.56
C ARG A 8 -13.62 -23.20 -0.40
N GLU A 9 -14.70 -22.62 0.13
CA GLU A 9 -15.73 -21.96 -0.66
C GLU A 9 -15.19 -20.71 -1.35
N ALA A 10 -14.55 -19.80 -0.60
CA ALA A 10 -13.97 -18.58 -1.13
C ALA A 10 -12.93 -18.86 -2.23
N ILE A 11 -12.04 -19.85 -2.02
CA ILE A 11 -11.06 -20.27 -3.03
C ILE A 11 -11.75 -20.74 -4.31
N SER A 12 -12.81 -21.52 -4.20
CA SER A 12 -13.57 -21.99 -5.38
C SER A 12 -14.24 -20.83 -6.13
N GLN A 13 -14.60 -19.74 -5.45
CA GLN A 13 -15.21 -18.57 -6.08
C GLN A 13 -14.20 -17.58 -6.66
N LEU A 14 -12.93 -17.65 -6.24
CA LEU A 14 -11.86 -16.73 -6.63
C LEU A 14 -10.93 -17.29 -7.72
N GLN A 15 -11.35 -18.28 -8.51
CA GLN A 15 -10.49 -18.94 -9.52
C GLN A 15 -9.95 -18.01 -10.61
N ALA A 16 -10.54 -16.82 -10.80
CA ALA A 16 -10.04 -15.79 -11.71
C ALA A 16 -8.90 -14.95 -11.12
N SER A 17 -8.66 -15.02 -9.80
CA SER A 17 -7.52 -14.37 -9.14
C SER A 17 -6.23 -15.15 -9.43
N GLU A 18 -5.10 -14.44 -9.52
CA GLU A 18 -3.78 -15.06 -9.61
C GLU A 18 -3.37 -15.77 -8.31
N SER A 19 -3.99 -15.39 -7.17
CA SER A 19 -3.68 -15.93 -5.84
C SER A 19 -4.91 -16.29 -5.01
N PRO A 20 -5.83 -17.17 -5.48
CA PRO A 20 -7.14 -17.39 -4.85
C PRO A 20 -7.06 -17.78 -3.37
N ARG A 21 -6.09 -18.65 -3.03
CA ARG A 21 -5.85 -19.10 -1.65
C ARG A 21 -5.33 -17.99 -0.76
N ARG A 22 -4.39 -17.17 -1.26
CA ARG A 22 -3.82 -16.09 -0.45
C ARG A 22 -4.84 -14.99 -0.21
N ASP A 23 -5.64 -14.67 -1.22
CA ASP A 23 -6.73 -13.71 -1.15
C ASP A 23 -7.74 -14.12 -0.07
N ALA A 24 -8.21 -15.38 -0.11
CA ALA A 24 -9.13 -15.91 0.90
C ALA A 24 -8.52 -15.90 2.32
N GLU A 25 -7.28 -16.35 2.47
CA GLU A 25 -6.57 -16.31 3.76
C GLU A 25 -6.51 -14.87 4.31
N ILE A 26 -6.14 -13.87 3.50
CA ILE A 26 -6.04 -12.47 3.93
C ILE A 26 -7.40 -11.90 4.36
N LEU A 27 -8.47 -12.17 3.60
CA LEU A 27 -9.82 -11.70 3.96
C LEU A 27 -10.29 -12.31 5.29
N LEU A 28 -10.03 -13.60 5.50
CA LEU A 28 -10.35 -14.27 6.76
C LEU A 28 -9.53 -13.71 7.92
N GLU A 29 -8.23 -13.51 7.74
CA GLU A 29 -7.34 -12.87 8.72
C GLU A 29 -7.87 -11.48 9.10
N HIS A 30 -8.26 -10.67 8.11
CA HIS A 30 -8.77 -9.32 8.30
C HIS A 30 -10.06 -9.27 9.13
N VAL A 31 -11.06 -10.09 8.80
CA VAL A 31 -12.36 -10.08 9.48
C VAL A 31 -12.29 -10.73 10.87
N THR A 32 -11.48 -11.78 11.03
CA THR A 32 -11.42 -12.52 12.30
C THR A 32 -10.39 -11.95 13.28
N GLY A 33 -9.44 -11.16 12.80
CA GLY A 33 -8.28 -10.70 13.57
C GLY A 33 -7.35 -11.85 13.99
N LYS A 34 -7.45 -13.02 13.34
CA LYS A 34 -6.61 -14.19 13.61
C LYS A 34 -5.58 -14.33 12.52
N GLY A 35 -4.30 -14.42 12.89
CA GLY A 35 -3.23 -14.60 11.91
C GLY A 35 -3.30 -15.96 11.22
N ARG A 36 -2.64 -16.05 10.05
CA ARG A 36 -2.56 -17.25 9.21
C ARG A 36 -2.34 -18.57 9.95
N THR A 37 -1.36 -18.61 10.85
CA THR A 37 -1.02 -19.82 11.61
C THR A 37 -2.18 -20.33 12.46
N PHE A 38 -2.95 -19.42 13.06
CA PHE A 38 -4.13 -19.79 13.85
C PHE A 38 -5.21 -20.37 12.95
N ILE A 39 -5.49 -19.72 11.83
CA ILE A 39 -6.49 -20.18 10.85
C ILE A 39 -6.18 -21.59 10.35
N LEU A 40 -4.90 -21.87 10.06
CA LEU A 40 -4.45 -23.18 9.58
C LEU A 40 -4.47 -24.25 10.69
N ALA A 41 -4.14 -23.88 11.93
CA ALA A 41 -4.09 -24.81 13.05
C ALA A 41 -5.47 -25.13 13.65
N PHE A 42 -6.42 -24.20 13.58
CA PHE A 42 -7.74 -24.27 14.21
C PHE A 42 -8.86 -24.04 13.19
N GLY A 43 -8.81 -24.78 12.09
CA GLY A 43 -9.75 -24.65 10.97
C GLY A 43 -11.21 -24.94 11.33
N GLU A 44 -11.45 -25.67 12.42
CA GLU A 44 -12.75 -25.99 13.00
C GLU A 44 -13.41 -24.81 13.76
N THR A 45 -12.69 -23.69 13.92
CA THR A 45 -13.23 -22.49 14.57
C THR A 45 -14.45 -21.97 13.82
N GLN A 46 -15.53 -21.65 14.53
CA GLN A 46 -16.76 -21.11 13.95
C GLN A 46 -16.66 -19.60 13.75
N LEU A 47 -17.11 -19.14 12.58
CA LEU A 47 -17.40 -17.73 12.31
C LEU A 47 -18.71 -17.32 13.00
N THR A 48 -18.75 -16.10 13.50
CA THR A 48 -20.02 -15.47 13.89
C THR A 48 -20.81 -15.04 12.66
N ASP A 49 -22.11 -14.79 12.81
CA ASP A 49 -22.97 -14.34 11.71
C ASP A 49 -22.48 -13.00 11.12
N GLU A 50 -22.03 -12.09 12.00
CA GLU A 50 -21.44 -10.81 11.58
C GLU A 50 -20.17 -11.02 10.74
N GLN A 51 -19.28 -11.94 11.15
CA GLN A 51 -18.07 -12.25 10.40
C GLN A 51 -18.40 -12.89 9.04
N CYS A 52 -19.41 -13.77 8.98
CA CYS A 52 -19.87 -14.33 7.70
C CYS A 52 -20.36 -13.21 6.77
N GLN A 53 -21.19 -12.30 7.27
CA GLN A 53 -21.72 -11.18 6.48
C GLN A 53 -20.61 -10.26 5.96
N GLN A 54 -19.63 -9.93 6.80
CA GLN A 54 -18.48 -9.11 6.40
C GLN A 54 -17.64 -9.81 5.33
N LEU A 55 -17.36 -11.11 5.51
CA LEU A 55 -16.59 -11.89 4.55
C LEU A 55 -17.28 -12.02 3.20
N ASP A 56 -18.61 -12.21 3.18
CA ASP A 56 -19.37 -12.31 1.93
C ASP A 56 -19.33 -11.00 1.13
N ALA A 57 -19.44 -9.86 1.82
CA ALA A 57 -19.33 -8.55 1.19
C ALA A 57 -17.94 -8.32 0.58
N LEU A 58 -16.87 -8.65 1.31
CA LEU A 58 -15.49 -8.53 0.81
C LEU A 58 -15.19 -9.51 -0.32
N LEU A 59 -15.68 -10.75 -0.21
CA LEU A 59 -15.51 -11.78 -1.23
C LEU A 59 -16.19 -11.37 -2.54
N THR A 60 -17.39 -10.80 -2.48
CA THR A 60 -18.10 -10.29 -3.67
C THR A 60 -17.28 -9.22 -4.38
N ARG A 61 -16.79 -8.22 -3.64
CA ARG A 61 -15.93 -7.16 -4.19
C ARG A 61 -14.63 -7.71 -4.77
N ARG A 62 -14.02 -8.71 -4.11
CA ARG A 62 -12.82 -9.36 -4.64
C ARG A 62 -13.10 -10.19 -5.89
N ARG A 63 -14.29 -10.77 -6.06
CA ARG A 63 -14.69 -11.48 -7.28
C ARG A 63 -14.86 -10.55 -8.47
N ASP A 64 -15.34 -9.34 -8.22
CA ASP A 64 -15.35 -8.25 -9.21
C ASP A 64 -13.94 -7.72 -9.50
N GLY A 65 -12.98 -8.17 -8.67
CA GLY A 65 -11.53 -8.08 -8.79
C GLY A 65 -10.92 -6.83 -8.17
N GLU A 66 -11.66 -6.18 -7.27
CA GLU A 66 -11.10 -5.10 -6.44
C GLU A 66 -9.84 -5.58 -5.71
N PRO A 67 -8.75 -4.78 -5.65
CA PRO A 67 -7.49 -5.21 -5.05
C PRO A 67 -7.63 -5.56 -3.56
N ILE A 68 -6.96 -6.62 -3.11
CA ILE A 68 -6.99 -7.05 -1.71
C ILE A 68 -6.59 -5.92 -0.75
N ALA A 69 -5.60 -5.10 -1.12
CA ALA A 69 -5.15 -4.00 -0.28
C ALA A 69 -6.22 -2.90 -0.10
N HIS A 70 -7.11 -2.68 -1.08
CA HIS A 70 -8.26 -1.80 -0.93
C HIS A 70 -9.34 -2.40 -0.02
N LEU A 71 -9.52 -3.72 -0.08
CA LEU A 71 -10.46 -4.43 0.79
C LEU A 71 -10.03 -4.43 2.25
N THR A 72 -8.73 -4.60 2.53
CA THR A 72 -8.17 -4.58 3.88
C THR A 72 -7.78 -3.18 4.36
N GLY A 73 -7.72 -2.20 3.45
CA GLY A 73 -7.34 -0.81 3.71
C GLY A 73 -5.85 -0.59 3.96
N GLY A 74 -4.99 -1.59 3.72
CA GLY A 74 -3.56 -1.48 4.02
C GLY A 74 -2.66 -2.37 3.18
N ARG A 75 -1.40 -1.94 3.06
CA ARG A 75 -0.31 -2.62 2.36
C ARG A 75 0.99 -2.41 3.12
N GLU A 76 1.75 -3.49 3.31
CA GLU A 76 3.13 -3.37 3.79
C GLU A 76 4.05 -2.95 2.63
N PHE A 77 4.94 -2.00 2.93
CA PHE A 77 6.03 -1.56 2.05
C PHE A 77 7.23 -1.22 2.92
N TRP A 78 8.40 -1.80 2.64
CA TRP A 78 9.60 -1.60 3.45
C TRP A 78 9.41 -1.99 4.94
N SER A 79 8.66 -3.06 5.20
CA SER A 79 8.20 -3.46 6.55
C SER A 79 7.33 -2.41 7.28
N LEU A 80 6.92 -1.33 6.60
CA LEU A 80 6.04 -0.30 7.15
C LEU A 80 4.59 -0.60 6.77
N PRO A 81 3.67 -0.69 7.74
CA PRO A 81 2.24 -0.83 7.46
C PRO A 81 1.65 0.51 6.99
N LEU A 82 1.35 0.61 5.69
CA LEU A 82 0.74 1.80 5.08
C LEU A 82 -0.74 1.59 4.86
N PHE A 83 -1.55 2.59 5.20
CA PHE A 83 -2.91 2.70 4.69
C PHE A 83 -2.86 2.98 3.18
N VAL A 84 -3.78 2.35 2.45
CA VAL A 84 -3.97 2.56 1.01
C VAL A 84 -5.41 2.95 0.72
N SER A 85 -5.64 3.61 -0.41
CA SER A 85 -6.98 3.90 -0.92
C SER A 85 -6.94 4.09 -2.44
N PRO A 86 -8.10 4.08 -3.12
CA PRO A 86 -8.18 4.36 -4.56
C PRO A 86 -7.72 5.77 -4.98
N ALA A 87 -7.34 6.64 -4.03
CA ALA A 87 -6.85 7.98 -4.34
C ALA A 87 -5.45 7.98 -4.99
N THR A 88 -4.71 6.87 -4.88
CA THR A 88 -3.34 6.75 -5.38
C THR A 88 -2.97 5.28 -5.61
N LEU A 89 -1.85 5.04 -6.29
CA LEU A 89 -1.31 3.71 -6.52
C LEU A 89 -1.02 2.95 -5.21
N ILE A 90 -1.42 1.68 -5.15
CA ILE A 90 -0.99 0.73 -4.11
C ILE A 90 0.53 0.51 -4.24
N PRO A 91 1.33 0.68 -3.18
CA PRO A 91 2.78 0.47 -3.22
C PRO A 91 3.15 -0.92 -3.75
N ARG A 92 4.05 -0.96 -4.74
CA ARG A 92 4.48 -2.19 -5.41
C ARG A 92 5.84 -2.66 -4.84
N PRO A 93 6.07 -3.98 -4.71
CA PRO A 93 7.35 -4.51 -4.23
C PRO A 93 8.55 -4.03 -5.04
N ASP A 94 8.42 -3.92 -6.36
CA ASP A 94 9.52 -3.46 -7.23
C ASP A 94 9.96 -2.02 -6.91
N THR A 95 9.08 -1.21 -6.32
CA THR A 95 9.40 0.16 -5.87
C THR A 95 10.36 0.15 -4.66
N GLU A 96 10.49 -0.95 -3.92
CA GLU A 96 11.48 -1.09 -2.84
C GLU A 96 12.91 -1.04 -3.40
N CYS A 97 13.15 -1.51 -4.63
CA CYS A 97 14.44 -1.39 -5.29
C CYS A 97 14.85 0.09 -5.47
N LEU A 98 13.91 0.99 -5.76
CA LEU A 98 14.20 2.43 -5.83
C LEU A 98 14.68 2.96 -4.47
N VAL A 99 14.04 2.55 -3.37
CA VAL A 99 14.44 2.91 -2.01
C VAL A 99 15.84 2.38 -1.70
N GLU A 100 16.12 1.10 -1.98
CA GLU A 100 17.45 0.49 -1.81
C GLU A 100 18.53 1.27 -2.55
N GLN A 101 18.30 1.58 -3.82
CA GLN A 101 19.26 2.29 -4.65
C GLN A 101 19.45 3.74 -4.19
N ALA A 102 18.39 4.40 -3.73
CA ALA A 102 18.46 5.74 -3.15
C ALA A 102 19.31 5.74 -1.88
N LEU A 103 19.06 4.82 -0.93
CA LEU A 103 19.82 4.70 0.31
C LEU A 103 21.32 4.49 0.06
N ALA A 104 21.68 3.64 -0.91
CA ALA A 104 23.08 3.38 -1.26
C ALA A 104 23.82 4.60 -1.85
N ARG A 105 23.09 5.60 -2.35
CA ARG A 105 23.65 6.80 -3.02
C ARG A 105 23.55 8.06 -2.16
N LEU A 106 22.82 8.01 -1.05
CA LEU A 106 22.72 9.15 -0.14
C LEU A 106 24.07 9.42 0.52
N PRO A 107 24.42 10.70 0.75
CA PRO A 107 25.62 11.03 1.49
C PRO A 107 25.50 10.54 2.93
N GLU A 108 26.65 10.25 3.56
CA GLU A 108 26.69 9.91 4.99
C GLU A 108 26.24 11.08 5.86
N GLN A 109 26.51 12.32 5.45
CA GLN A 109 26.04 13.49 6.19
C GLN A 109 24.51 13.71 6.09
N PRO A 110 23.89 14.32 7.12
CA PRO A 110 22.51 14.77 7.07
C PRO A 110 22.22 15.62 5.84
N CYS A 111 21.10 15.37 5.17
CA CYS A 111 20.73 16.08 3.95
C CYS A 111 19.21 16.17 3.75
N ARG A 112 18.80 16.93 2.74
CA ARG A 112 17.40 17.06 2.33
C ARG A 112 17.12 16.20 1.10
N ILE A 113 15.99 15.51 1.11
CA ILE A 113 15.56 14.63 0.02
C ILE A 113 14.17 15.06 -0.44
N LEU A 114 13.90 14.97 -1.74
CA LEU A 114 12.58 15.23 -2.32
C LEU A 114 12.00 13.96 -2.92
N ASP A 115 10.75 13.65 -2.61
CA ASP A 115 9.93 12.63 -3.28
C ASP A 115 8.81 13.29 -4.08
N LEU A 116 8.80 13.10 -5.41
CA LEU A 116 7.79 13.65 -6.32
C LEU A 116 6.73 12.60 -6.66
N GLY A 117 5.45 12.93 -6.46
CA GLY A 117 4.35 11.99 -6.68
C GLY A 117 4.31 10.93 -5.58
N THR A 118 4.38 11.35 -4.33
CA THR A 118 4.61 10.46 -3.18
C THR A 118 3.46 9.47 -2.95
N GLY A 119 2.26 9.76 -3.44
CA GLY A 119 1.11 8.87 -3.32
C GLY A 119 0.77 8.55 -1.87
N THR A 120 0.95 7.31 -1.46
CA THR A 120 0.74 6.87 -0.07
C THR A 120 1.84 7.34 0.90
N GLY A 121 2.91 7.93 0.39
CA GLY A 121 4.13 8.23 1.14
C GLY A 121 5.16 7.09 1.13
N ALA A 122 4.97 6.02 0.36
CA ALA A 122 5.77 4.79 0.46
C ALA A 122 7.29 5.02 0.41
N ILE A 123 7.78 5.68 -0.64
CA ILE A 123 9.21 5.96 -0.82
C ILE A 123 9.70 6.93 0.25
N ALA A 124 9.00 8.06 0.42
CA ALA A 124 9.38 9.10 1.38
C ALA A 124 9.45 8.58 2.83
N LEU A 125 8.48 7.76 3.27
CA LEU A 125 8.41 7.21 4.62
C LEU A 125 9.48 6.14 4.84
N ALA A 126 9.75 5.29 3.85
CA ALA A 126 10.85 4.33 3.93
C ALA A 126 12.20 5.05 4.09
N LEU A 127 12.46 6.07 3.27
CA LEU A 127 13.67 6.89 3.37
C LEU A 127 13.76 7.63 4.71
N ALA A 128 12.65 8.22 5.18
CA ALA A 128 12.61 8.90 6.47
C ALA A 128 12.89 7.97 7.65
N SER A 129 12.41 6.71 7.57
CA SER A 129 12.63 5.68 8.59
C SER A 129 14.08 5.23 8.66
N GLU A 130 14.73 5.02 7.51
CA GLU A 130 16.12 4.57 7.44
C GLU A 130 17.13 5.69 7.70
N ARG A 131 16.77 6.94 7.36
CA ARG A 131 17.59 8.14 7.55
C ARG A 131 16.89 9.15 8.46
N PRO A 132 16.80 8.87 9.77
CA PRO A 132 16.19 9.79 10.74
C PRO A 132 16.95 11.12 10.88
N ASP A 133 18.17 11.20 10.37
CA ASP A 133 18.99 12.40 10.30
C ASP A 133 18.71 13.27 9.06
N CYS A 134 17.99 12.75 8.07
CA CYS A 134 17.60 13.48 6.86
C CYS A 134 16.20 14.10 7.00
N GLU A 135 16.01 15.23 6.34
CA GLU A 135 14.69 15.87 6.19
C GLU A 135 14.10 15.52 4.83
N ILE A 136 12.94 14.88 4.82
CA ILE A 136 12.26 14.46 3.60
C ILE A 136 11.17 15.47 3.26
N THR A 137 11.14 15.95 2.02
CA THR A 137 9.99 16.66 1.46
C THR A 137 9.30 15.74 0.49
N ALA A 138 8.00 15.54 0.65
CA ALA A 138 7.20 14.70 -0.21
C ALA A 138 6.06 15.53 -0.81
N VAL A 139 5.88 15.44 -2.12
CA VAL A 139 4.84 16.18 -2.82
C VAL A 139 3.94 15.27 -3.62
N ASP A 140 2.66 15.64 -3.69
CA ASP A 140 1.72 15.05 -4.63
C ASP A 140 0.79 16.11 -5.21
N ARG A 141 0.29 15.87 -6.43
CA ARG A 141 -0.68 16.74 -7.09
C ARG A 141 -2.06 16.58 -6.46
N MET A 142 -2.41 15.35 -6.09
CA MET A 142 -3.75 15.00 -5.62
C MET A 142 -3.90 15.29 -4.12
N PRO A 143 -4.89 16.08 -3.69
CA PRO A 143 -5.07 16.43 -2.27
C PRO A 143 -5.38 15.21 -1.39
N ASP A 144 -6.06 14.20 -1.95
CA ASP A 144 -6.37 12.95 -1.24
C ASP A 144 -5.12 12.09 -1.03
N ALA A 145 -4.19 12.07 -1.99
CA ALA A 145 -2.89 11.42 -1.84
C ALA A 145 -2.05 12.10 -0.76
N VAL A 146 -1.99 13.45 -0.77
CA VAL A 146 -1.35 14.24 0.31
C VAL A 146 -1.92 13.88 1.67
N SER A 147 -3.25 13.84 1.80
CA SER A 147 -3.93 13.50 3.05
C SER A 147 -3.63 12.06 3.50
N LEU A 148 -3.58 11.11 2.56
CA LEU A 148 -3.23 9.73 2.85
C LEU A 148 -1.77 9.58 3.32
N ALA A 149 -0.83 10.23 2.64
CA ALA A 149 0.58 10.23 3.04
C ALA A 149 0.77 10.86 4.43
N GLN A 150 0.07 11.96 4.74
CA GLN A 150 0.06 12.57 6.09
C GLN A 150 -0.48 11.62 7.14
N ARG A 151 -1.58 10.91 6.85
CA ARG A 151 -2.13 9.88 7.74
C ARG A 151 -1.12 8.76 8.00
N ASN A 152 -0.41 8.29 6.96
CA ASN A 152 0.62 7.27 7.10
C ASN A 152 1.80 7.75 7.95
N ALA A 153 2.30 8.96 7.70
CA ALA A 153 3.35 9.58 8.51
C ALA A 153 2.96 9.66 9.99
N GLN A 154 1.72 10.10 10.27
CA GLN A 154 1.18 10.18 11.62
C GLN A 154 1.09 8.79 12.28
N ASN A 155 0.55 7.80 11.57
CA ASN A 155 0.38 6.44 12.08
C ASN A 155 1.72 5.77 12.41
N LEU A 156 2.74 6.00 11.58
CA LEU A 156 4.09 5.48 11.78
C LEU A 156 4.93 6.31 12.75
N ALA A 157 4.40 7.43 13.24
CA ALA A 157 5.11 8.40 14.09
C ALA A 157 6.43 8.94 13.49
N ILE A 158 6.53 8.97 12.16
CA ILE A 158 7.68 9.52 11.42
C ILE A 158 7.50 11.04 11.33
N LYS A 159 8.50 11.79 11.80
CA LYS A 159 8.40 13.26 12.00
C LYS A 159 9.35 14.08 11.13
N ASN A 160 10.40 13.47 10.60
CA ASN A 160 11.40 14.08 9.71
C ASN A 160 10.93 14.10 8.24
N ILE A 161 9.62 14.34 8.05
CA ILE A 161 8.97 14.39 6.74
C ILE A 161 7.98 15.55 6.68
N HIS A 162 8.00 16.26 5.57
CA HIS A 162 7.09 17.36 5.24
C HIS A 162 6.32 17.02 3.97
N ILE A 163 5.00 16.94 4.08
CA ILE A 163 4.12 16.53 2.99
C ILE A 163 3.27 17.71 2.56
N LEU A 164 3.34 18.06 1.28
CA LEU A 164 2.65 19.21 0.72
C LEU A 164 2.06 18.91 -0.66
N GLN A 165 0.97 19.61 -0.98
CA GLN A 165 0.40 19.53 -2.31
C GLN A 165 1.22 20.38 -3.29
N SER A 166 1.62 19.80 -4.42
CA SER A 166 2.37 20.48 -5.47
C SER A 166 2.09 19.84 -6.83
N ASP A 167 1.97 20.66 -7.87
CA ASP A 167 2.17 20.17 -9.24
C ASP A 167 3.68 20.17 -9.52
N TRP A 168 4.28 18.99 -9.46
CA TRP A 168 5.73 18.80 -9.53
C TRP A 168 6.47 19.74 -8.59
N PHE A 169 7.22 20.71 -9.13
CA PHE A 169 8.08 21.62 -8.37
C PHE A 169 7.40 22.93 -7.95
N SER A 170 6.13 23.16 -8.31
CA SER A 170 5.48 24.47 -8.18
C SER A 170 5.43 25.02 -6.74
N ALA A 171 5.29 24.15 -5.72
CA ALA A 171 5.30 24.56 -4.31
C ALA A 171 6.70 24.63 -3.67
N LEU A 172 7.77 24.25 -4.39
CA LEU A 172 9.11 24.08 -3.80
C LEU A 172 9.97 25.34 -3.80
N ALA A 173 9.55 26.42 -4.49
CA ALA A 173 10.12 27.77 -4.39
C ALA A 173 11.67 27.86 -4.48
N GLY A 174 12.30 27.08 -5.37
CA GLY A 174 13.75 27.10 -5.58
C GLY A 174 14.56 26.33 -4.53
N GLN A 175 13.92 25.53 -3.68
CA GLN A 175 14.60 24.61 -2.78
C GLN A 175 15.48 23.62 -3.55
N GLN A 176 16.60 23.24 -2.94
CA GLN A 176 17.56 22.27 -3.48
C GLN A 176 17.70 21.08 -2.54
N PHE A 177 17.82 19.91 -3.13
CA PHE A 177 17.86 18.63 -2.43
C PHE A 177 19.13 17.88 -2.82
N ALA A 178 19.69 17.13 -1.88
CA ALA A 178 20.84 16.27 -2.17
C ALA A 178 20.45 15.11 -3.09
N MET A 179 19.19 14.67 -3.01
CA MET A 179 18.61 13.66 -3.88
C MET A 179 17.14 13.98 -4.16
N ILE A 180 16.71 13.72 -5.39
CA ILE A 180 15.31 13.74 -5.80
C ILE A 180 14.98 12.33 -6.25
N VAL A 181 13.93 11.75 -5.67
CA VAL A 181 13.36 10.46 -6.03
C VAL A 181 11.94 10.66 -6.53
N SER A 182 11.49 9.76 -7.40
CA SER A 182 10.12 9.77 -7.92
C SER A 182 9.82 8.43 -8.54
N ASN A 183 8.59 7.95 -8.32
CA ASN A 183 7.98 6.90 -9.12
C ASN A 183 6.76 7.48 -9.84
N PRO A 184 6.97 8.27 -10.91
CA PRO A 184 5.89 8.99 -11.57
C PRO A 184 5.01 8.02 -12.38
N PRO A 185 3.82 8.43 -12.84
CA PRO A 185 3.05 7.66 -13.80
C PRO A 185 3.86 7.47 -15.10
N TYR A 186 4.05 6.21 -15.52
CA TYR A 186 4.83 5.84 -16.71
C TYR A 186 4.10 4.88 -17.65
N ILE A 187 2.85 4.54 -17.36
CA ILE A 187 2.05 3.63 -18.18
C ILE A 187 1.45 4.40 -19.36
N ASP A 188 1.52 3.81 -20.56
CA ASP A 188 0.88 4.35 -21.76
C ASP A 188 -0.66 4.32 -21.60
N GLU A 189 -1.34 5.36 -22.05
CA GLU A 189 -2.81 5.44 -22.02
C GLU A 189 -3.51 4.28 -22.75
N GLN A 190 -2.81 3.62 -23.69
CA GLN A 190 -3.30 2.48 -24.46
C GLN A 190 -2.70 1.13 -24.02
N ASP A 191 -1.99 1.10 -22.89
CA ASP A 191 -1.40 -0.13 -22.39
C ASP A 191 -2.50 -1.18 -22.06
N PRO A 192 -2.42 -2.41 -22.59
CA PRO A 192 -3.43 -3.44 -22.35
C PRO A 192 -3.57 -3.83 -20.87
N HIS A 193 -2.55 -3.60 -20.04
CA HIS A 193 -2.60 -3.88 -18.60
C HIS A 193 -3.56 -2.94 -17.86
N LEU A 194 -3.91 -1.76 -18.41
CA LEU A 194 -4.94 -0.89 -17.83
C LEU A 194 -6.33 -1.55 -17.83
N GLN A 195 -6.55 -2.57 -18.65
CA GLN A 195 -7.81 -3.33 -18.72
C GLN A 195 -7.77 -4.61 -17.88
N GLN A 196 -6.65 -4.91 -17.22
CA GLN A 196 -6.40 -6.20 -16.58
C GLN A 196 -5.86 -6.03 -15.14
N GLY A 197 -6.03 -7.07 -14.33
CA GLY A 197 -5.42 -7.14 -12.99
C GLY A 197 -5.84 -6.01 -12.04
N ASP A 198 -4.92 -5.67 -11.14
CA ASP A 198 -5.13 -4.61 -10.13
C ASP A 198 -4.96 -3.19 -10.71
N VAL A 199 -4.31 -3.04 -11.88
CA VAL A 199 -3.97 -1.72 -12.45
C VAL A 199 -5.22 -0.99 -13.00
N ARG A 200 -6.33 -1.72 -13.18
CA ARG A 200 -7.64 -1.14 -13.54
C ARG A 200 -8.35 -0.42 -12.38
N PHE A 201 -7.84 -0.52 -11.15
CA PHE A 201 -8.44 0.07 -9.94
C PHE A 201 -7.56 1.12 -9.28
#